data_AF-A0A6J7PFL7-F1
#
_entry.id   AF-A0A6J7PFL7-F1
#
_cell.length_a   1.000
_cell.length_b   1.000
_cell.length_c   1.000
_cell.angle_alpha   90.00
_cell.angle_beta   90.00
_cell.angle_gamma   90.00
#
_symmetry.space_group_name_H-M   'P 1'
#
loop_
_entity.id
_entity.type
_entity.pdbx_description
1 polymer ?
#
loop_
_entity_poly.entity_id
_entity_poly.type
_entity_poly.pdbx_seq_one_letter_code
_entity_poly.pdbx_strand_id
1 'polypeptide(L)' 'MTEYSPPWPKQGPPSYFPSIETKYGRSIAEWQQVIADCGLEKHMEIVEYLKTEHGVGHGHANALVGWTLAGNTAAP' A
#
# COMPACT_ATOMS: atom_id res chain seq x y z
N MET A 1 -19.24 6.36 -11.34
CA MET A 1 -18.17 5.42 -10.95
C MET A 1 -16.88 6.18 -11.14
N THR A 2 -16.37 6.80 -10.09
CA THR A 2 -15.21 7.71 -10.17
C THR A 2 -13.95 6.89 -10.31
N GLU A 3 -13.35 6.94 -11.49
CA GLU A 3 -12.04 6.38 -11.80
C GLU A 3 -10.99 7.23 -11.08
N TYR A 4 -10.83 7.00 -9.78
CA TYR A 4 -9.78 7.60 -8.97
C TYR A 4 -8.51 6.80 -9.20
N SER A 5 -7.85 7.04 -10.34
CA SER A 5 -6.51 6.52 -10.60
C SER A 5 -5.56 7.73 -10.58
N PRO A 6 -5.00 8.08 -9.41
CA PRO A 6 -3.94 9.08 -9.36
C PRO A 6 -2.77 8.65 -10.25
N PRO A 7 -1.96 9.59 -10.78
CA PRO A 7 -0.93 9.29 -11.77
C PRO A 7 0.28 8.61 -11.10
N TRP A 8 0.12 7.33 -10.73
CA TRP A 8 1.21 6.55 -10.19
C TRP A 8 2.30 6.39 -11.25
N PRO A 9 3.59 6.61 -10.89
CA PRO A 9 4.67 6.37 -11.83
C PRO A 9 4.68 4.90 -12.26
N LYS A 10 4.87 4.67 -13.56
CA LYS A 10 4.83 3.33 -14.19
C LYS A 10 5.99 2.43 -13.78
N GLN A 11 6.93 2.95 -13.00
CA GLN A 11 8.14 2.25 -12.58
C GLN A 11 8.25 2.25 -11.06
N GLY A 12 8.74 1.13 -10.51
CA GLY A 12 8.91 0.95 -9.08
C GLY A 12 7.63 0.53 -8.34
N PRO A 13 7.63 0.60 -7.00
CA PRO A 13 6.52 0.20 -6.14
C PRO A 13 5.14 0.78 -6.53
N PRO A 14 5.03 2.06 -6.96
CA PRO A 14 3.73 2.65 -7.32
C PRO A 14 3.08 2.03 -8.56
N SER A 15 3.83 1.34 -9.41
CA SER A 15 3.28 0.66 -10.60
C SER A 15 2.26 -0.42 -10.23
N TYR A 16 2.34 -0.96 -9.01
CA TYR A 16 1.39 -1.94 -8.48
C TYR A 16 0.14 -1.33 -7.86
N PHE A 17 0.13 -0.03 -7.56
CA PHE A 17 -0.93 0.62 -6.80
C PHE A 17 -2.32 0.54 -7.45
N PRO A 18 -2.50 0.79 -8.77
CA PRO A 18 -3.81 0.62 -9.42
C PRO A 18 -4.38 -0.79 -9.24
N SER A 19 -3.50 -1.80 -9.35
CA SER A 19 -3.88 -3.21 -9.18
C SER A 19 -4.21 -3.56 -7.73
N ILE A 20 -3.51 -2.95 -6.76
CA ILE A 20 -3.80 -3.11 -5.33
C ILE A 20 -5.17 -2.50 -5.00
N GLU A 21 -5.42 -1.26 -5.43
CA GLU A 21 -6.70 -0.58 -5.19
C GLU A 21 -7.87 -1.36 -5.81
N THR A 22 -7.69 -1.85 -7.04
CA THR A 22 -8.69 -2.67 -7.73
C THR A 22 -8.91 -4.02 -7.03
N LYS A 23 -7.83 -4.68 -6.58
CA LYS A 23 -7.90 -6.02 -5.98
C LYS A 23 -8.46 -6.03 -4.58
N TYR A 24 -8.10 -5.03 -3.76
CA TYR A 24 -8.47 -4.99 -2.35
C TYR A 24 -9.53 -3.94 -2.01
N GLY A 25 -9.94 -3.11 -2.98
CA GLY A 25 -11.02 -2.14 -2.84
C GLY A 25 -10.72 -0.99 -1.88
N ARG A 26 -9.44 -0.72 -1.58
CA ARG A 26 -9.00 0.38 -0.72
C ARG A 26 -7.92 1.19 -1.40
N SER A 27 -8.00 2.51 -1.27
CA SER A 27 -7.01 3.43 -1.81
C SER A 27 -5.64 3.28 -1.15
N ILE A 28 -4.59 3.74 -1.82
CA ILE A 28 -3.24 3.68 -1.21
C ILE A 28 -3.17 4.48 0.08
N ALA A 29 -3.79 5.67 0.14
CA ALA A 29 -3.86 6.47 1.37
C ALA A 29 -4.45 5.66 2.55
N GLU A 30 -5.53 4.90 2.33
CA GLU A 30 -6.12 4.00 3.31
C GLU A 30 -5.14 2.91 3.76
N TRP A 31 -4.38 2.31 2.83
CA TRP A 31 -3.35 1.35 3.19
C TRP A 31 -2.23 1.96 4.02
N GLN A 32 -1.83 3.20 3.72
CA GLN A 32 -0.83 3.90 4.52
C GLN A 32 -1.34 4.20 5.92
N GLN A 33 -2.62 4.56 6.05
CA GLN A 33 -3.27 4.72 7.36
C GLN A 33 -3.28 3.40 8.13
N VAL A 34 -3.63 2.28 7.49
CA VAL A 34 -3.56 0.94 8.13
C VAL A 34 -2.14 0.62 8.62
N ILE A 35 -1.13 0.93 7.81
CA ILE A 35 0.28 0.72 8.19
C ILE A 35 0.67 1.61 9.38
N ALA A 36 0.24 2.88 9.37
CA ALA A 36 0.51 3.82 10.45
C ALA A 36 -0.23 3.43 11.75
N ASP A 37 -1.47 2.99 11.65
CA ASP A 37 -2.33 2.57 12.78
C ASP A 37 -1.85 1.27 13.43
N CYS A 38 -1.24 0.38 12.64
CA CYS A 38 -0.65 -0.86 13.13
C CYS A 38 0.48 -0.63 14.16
N GLY A 39 1.11 0.55 14.16
CA GLY A 39 2.17 0.90 15.11
C GLY A 39 3.49 0.15 14.91
N LEU A 40 3.66 -0.52 13.76
CA LEU A 40 4.87 -1.24 13.39
C LEU A 40 5.80 -0.35 12.57
N GLU A 41 7.09 -0.36 12.90
CA GLU A 41 8.12 0.43 12.20
C GLU A 41 8.97 -0.44 11.27
N LYS A 42 9.07 -1.73 11.57
CA LYS A 42 9.90 -2.65 10.79
C LYS A 42 9.18 -3.08 9.53
N HIS A 43 9.84 -2.91 8.39
CA HIS A 43 9.32 -3.31 7.08
C HIS A 43 8.74 -4.72 7.09
N MET A 44 9.52 -5.70 7.55
CA MET A 44 9.11 -7.10 7.55
C MET A 44 7.88 -7.36 8.42
N GLU A 45 7.78 -6.72 9.59
CA GLU A 45 6.64 -6.90 10.49
C GLU A 45 5.36 -6.33 9.87
N ILE A 46 5.44 -5.17 9.21
CA ILE A 46 4.29 -4.59 8.52
C ILE A 46 3.88 -5.46 7.32
N VAL A 47 4.85 -5.99 6.57
CA VAL A 47 4.56 -6.91 5.45
C VAL A 47 3.84 -8.16 5.95
N GLU A 48 4.26 -8.72 7.08
CA GLU A 48 3.57 -9.85 7.70
C GLU A 48 2.18 -9.48 8.18
N TYR A 49 2.01 -8.33 8.84
CA TYR A 49 0.70 -7.82 9.27
C TYR A 49 -0.28 -7.68 8.10
N LEU A 50 0.15 -7.05 7.00
CA LEU A 50 -0.69 -6.91 5.80
C LEU A 50 -1.05 -8.26 5.17
N LYS A 51 -0.16 -9.25 5.27
CA LYS A 51 -0.43 -10.62 4.80
C LYS A 51 -1.43 -11.34 5.70
N THR A 52 -1.28 -11.24 7.03
CA THR A 52 -2.12 -11.97 7.99
C THR A 52 -3.49 -11.33 8.16
N GLU A 53 -3.55 -10.01 8.36
CA GLU A 53 -4.80 -9.31 8.66
C GLU A 53 -5.62 -9.01 7.40
N HIS A 54 -4.94 -8.71 6.30
CA HIS A 54 -5.58 -8.21 5.08
C HIS A 54 -5.43 -9.13 3.86
N GLY A 55 -4.70 -10.25 3.98
CA GLY A 55 -4.48 -11.18 2.88
C GLY A 55 -3.72 -10.54 1.70
N VAL A 56 -2.93 -9.50 1.95
CA VAL A 56 -2.17 -8.80 0.91
C VAL A 56 -1.01 -9.71 0.45
N GLY A 57 -0.83 -9.85 -0.86
CA GLY A 57 0.23 -10.67 -1.42
C GLY A 57 1.62 -10.06 -1.15
N HIS A 58 2.67 -10.88 -1.09
CA HIS A 58 4.02 -10.42 -0.71
C HIS A 58 4.53 -9.22 -1.53
N GLY A 59 4.36 -9.25 -2.86
CA GLY A 59 4.77 -8.14 -3.73
C GLY A 59 3.98 -6.85 -3.49
N HIS A 60 2.66 -6.95 -3.24
CA HIS A 60 1.81 -5.80 -2.94
C HIS A 60 2.12 -5.21 -1.57
N ALA A 61 2.33 -6.06 -0.56
CA ALA A 61 2.68 -5.64 0.78
C ALA A 61 4.03 -4.92 0.78
N ASN A 62 5.05 -5.49 0.13
CA ASN A 62 6.37 -4.87 0.04
C ASN A 62 6.31 -3.51 -0.69
N ALA A 63 5.49 -3.39 -1.75
CA ALA A 63 5.31 -2.12 -2.43
C ALA A 63 4.68 -1.03 -1.54
N LEU A 64 3.61 -1.37 -0.80
CA LEU A 64 2.95 -0.44 0.13
C LEU A 64 3.87 -0.02 1.27
N VAL A 65 4.53 -0.99 1.89
CA VAL A 65 5.41 -0.76 3.04
C VAL A 65 6.65 0.02 2.62
N GLY A 66 7.31 -0.38 1.54
CA GLY A 66 8.47 0.33 1.01
C GLY A 66 8.16 1.78 0.65
N TRP A 67 7.00 2.05 0.05
CA TRP A 67 6.57 3.41 -0.28
C TRP A 67 6.27 4.25 0.96
N THR A 68 5.56 3.69 1.94
CA THR A 68 5.16 4.36 3.18
C THR A 68 6.36 4.64 4.08
N LEU A 69 7.24 3.66 4.26
CA LEU A 69 8.47 3.81 5.05
C LEU A 69 9.50 4.74 4.39
N ALA A 70 9.47 4.87 3.05
CA ALA A 70 10.25 5.89 2.35
C ALA A 70 9.73 7.32 2.60
N GLY A 71 8.67 7.50 3.39
CA GLY A 71 8.11 8.80 3.75
C GLY A 71 7.21 9.40 2.68
N ASN A 72 6.82 8.62 1.67
CA ASN A 72 5.88 9.10 0.66
C ASN A 72 4.46 9.01 1.19
N THR A 73 3.64 10.02 0.89
CA THR A 73 2.22 10.04 1.24
C THR A 73 1.38 10.09 -0.03
N ALA A 74 0.44 9.15 -0.14
CA ALA A 74 -0.58 9.16 -1.17
C ALA A 74 -1.56 10.32 -0.88
N ALA A 75 -1.96 11.04 -1.94
CA ALA A 75 -3.04 12.00 -1.82
C ALA A 75 -4.35 11.26 -1.45
N PRO A 76 -5.20 11.86 -0.60
CA PRO A 76 -6.50 11.31 -0.23
C PRO A 76 -7.46 11.26 -1.43
#